data_AF-A0A1Q7C9X2-F1
#
_entry.id   AF-A0A1Q7C9X2-F1
#
_cell.length_a   1.000
_cell.length_b   1.000
_cell.length_c   1.000
_cell.angle_alpha   90.00
_cell.angle_beta   90.00
_cell.angle_gamma   90.00
#
_symmetry.space_group_name_H-M   'P 1'
#
loop_
_entity.id
_entity.type
_entity.pdbx_description
1 polymer ?
#
loop_
_entity_poly.entity_id
_entity_poly.type
_entity_poly.pdbx_seq_one_letter_code
_entity_poly.pdbx_strand_id
1 'polypeptide(L)'
;MDRAFGSLGFYQVVRPLAVGIVHGLAGSAAVALLVLTTIRVPGWAVLYLFVFGIGTVTGMMLITAAIAVPFTFSEDRFTRLNRGLGLASGLVSLAFGLFIVYQMGFVNGLFAHSPKWVPH
;
A
#
# COMPACT_ATOMS: atom_id res chain seq x y z
N MET A 1 35.02 15.79 10.98
CA MET A 1 34.39 14.47 11.17
C MET A 1 32.93 14.58 10.72
N ASP A 2 32.66 14.79 9.43
CA ASP A 2 31.37 15.42 9.00
C ASP A 2 30.70 14.79 7.75
N ARG A 3 30.96 13.52 7.42
CA ARG A 3 30.34 12.87 6.23
C ARG A 3 29.32 11.76 6.54
N ALA A 4 29.12 11.38 7.80
CA ALA A 4 28.18 10.32 8.16
C ALA A 4 26.72 10.82 8.34
N PHE A 5 26.53 12.06 8.79
CA PHE A 5 25.19 12.59 9.13
C PHE A 5 24.29 12.92 7.91
N GLY A 6 24.88 13.29 6.77
CA GLY A 6 24.09 13.59 5.56
C GLY A 6 23.49 12.35 4.87
N SER A 7 24.17 11.21 4.99
CA SER A 7 23.73 9.93 4.43
C SER A 7 22.55 9.37 5.24
N LEU A 8 22.66 9.33 6.57
CA LEU A 8 21.63 8.78 7.46
C LEU A 8 20.28 9.51 7.34
N GLY A 9 20.27 10.85 7.23
CA GLY A 9 19.04 11.62 7.05
C GLY A 9 18.38 11.38 5.70
N PHE A 10 19.16 11.33 4.61
CA PHE A 10 18.62 11.14 3.27
C PHE A 10 18.06 9.73 3.07
N TYR A 11 18.77 8.68 3.52
CA TYR A 11 18.28 7.31 3.45
C TYR A 11 17.01 7.08 4.29
N GLN A 12 16.89 7.75 5.45
CA GLN A 12 15.70 7.67 6.29
C GLN A 12 14.46 8.32 5.65
N VAL A 13 14.62 9.31 4.78
CA VAL A 13 13.51 9.94 4.04
C VAL A 13 13.21 9.19 2.75
N VAL A 14 14.25 8.77 2.01
CA VAL A 14 14.09 8.05 0.75
C VAL A 14 13.40 6.70 0.94
N ARG A 15 13.70 5.98 2.02
CA ARG A 15 13.12 4.65 2.27
C ARG A 15 11.59 4.65 2.41
N PRO A 16 10.96 5.44 3.30
CA PRO A 16 9.51 5.55 3.39
C PRO A 16 8.89 6.19 2.16
N LEU A 17 9.59 7.09 1.46
CA LEU A 17 9.09 7.70 0.23
C LEU A 17 9.02 6.68 -0.92
N ALA A 18 10.07 5.87 -1.10
CA ALA A 18 10.09 4.77 -2.07
C ALA A 18 9.03 3.71 -1.75
N VAL A 19 8.90 3.31 -0.48
CA VAL A 19 7.84 2.38 -0.04
C VAL A 19 6.46 2.99 -0.28
N GLY A 20 6.27 4.27 0.01
CA GLY A 20 5.02 5.00 -0.22
C GLY A 20 4.64 5.04 -1.70
N ILE A 21 5.60 5.27 -2.60
CA ILE A 21 5.39 5.22 -4.05
C ILE A 21 4.96 3.80 -4.47
N VAL A 22 5.72 2.77 -4.11
CA VAL A 22 5.40 1.38 -4.48
C VAL A 22 4.04 0.96 -3.93
N HIS A 23 3.75 1.30 -2.67
CA HIS A 23 2.48 0.99 -2.02
C HIS A 23 1.31 1.72 -2.67
N GLY A 24 1.46 3.02 -2.97
CA GLY A 24 0.45 3.82 -3.66
C GLY A 24 0.15 3.29 -5.06
N LEU A 25 1.20 2.96 -5.83
CA LEU A 25 1.07 2.37 -7.16
C LEU A 25 0.41 0.97 -7.11
N ALA A 26 0.77 0.13 -6.14
CA ALA A 26 0.21 -1.21 -6.03
C ALA A 26 -1.25 -1.22 -5.55
N GLY A 27 -1.62 -0.36 -4.60
CA GLY A 27 -2.95 -0.39 -3.99
C GLY A 27 -3.95 0.54 -4.67
N SER A 28 -3.59 1.82 -4.83
CA SER A 28 -4.55 2.87 -5.19
C SER A 28 -4.67 3.13 -6.69
N ALA A 29 -3.67 2.75 -7.49
CA ALA A 29 -3.70 2.95 -8.94
C ALA A 29 -4.81 2.14 -9.61
N ALA A 30 -5.08 0.91 -9.15
CA ALA A 30 -6.13 0.07 -9.72
C ALA A 30 -7.52 0.71 -9.56
N VAL A 31 -7.82 1.26 -8.39
CA VAL A 31 -9.09 1.95 -8.11
C VAL A 31 -9.18 3.26 -8.89
N ALA A 32 -8.10 4.02 -8.96
CA ALA A 32 -8.05 5.25 -9.74
C ALA A 32 -8.25 5.00 -11.24
N LEU A 33 -7.62 3.97 -11.80
CA LEU A 33 -7.77 3.57 -13.20
C LEU A 33 -9.17 3.03 -13.51
N LEU A 34 -9.79 2.28 -12.60
CA LEU A 34 -11.17 1.81 -12.74
C LEU A 34 -12.17 2.98 -12.87
N VAL A 35 -12.00 4.02 -12.05
CA VAL A 35 -12.87 5.20 -12.09
C VAL A 35 -12.54 6.11 -13.27
N LEU A 36 -11.26 6.23 -13.63
CA LEU A 36 -10.83 7.00 -14.78
C LEU A 36 -11.35 6.42 -16.12
N THR A 37 -11.42 5.10 -16.23
CA THR A 37 -11.93 4.43 -17.44
C THR A 37 -13.46 4.51 -17.58
N THR A 38 -14.18 4.76 -16.48
CA THR A 38 -15.64 4.94 -16.48
C THR A 38 -16.06 6.39 -16.74
N ILE A 39 -15.19 7.37 -16.44
CA ILE A 39 -15.49 8.80 -16.63
C ILE A 39 -14.95 9.27 -18.00
N ARG A 40 -15.86 9.53 -18.95
CA ARG A 40 -15.49 10.03 -20.30
C ARG A 40 -15.06 11.50 -20.35
N VAL A 41 -15.22 12.26 -19.26
CA VAL A 41 -14.94 13.70 -19.21
C VAL A 41 -13.68 13.98 -18.38
N PRO A 42 -12.58 14.49 -18.99
CA PRO A 42 -11.29 14.63 -18.31
C PRO A 42 -11.31 15.59 -17.10
N GLY A 43 -12.23 16.56 -17.07
CA GLY A 43 -12.37 17.45 -15.90
C GLY A 43 -12.82 16.74 -14.62
N TRP A 44 -13.74 15.78 -14.72
CA TRP A 44 -14.25 15.02 -13.58
C TRP A 44 -13.23 14.02 -13.03
N ALA A 45 -12.37 13.51 -13.90
CA ALA A 45 -11.23 12.67 -13.52
C ALA A 45 -10.23 13.40 -12.62
N VAL A 46 -9.89 14.65 -12.96
CA VAL A 46 -8.98 15.47 -12.15
C VAL A 46 -9.59 15.77 -10.78
N LEU A 47 -10.87 16.13 -10.74
CA LEU A 47 -11.59 16.36 -9.48
C LEU A 47 -11.62 15.10 -8.60
N TYR A 48 -11.91 13.93 -9.19
CA TYR A 48 -11.88 12.65 -8.49
C TYR A 48 -10.49 12.37 -7.92
N LEU A 49 -9.42 12.52 -8.71
CA LEU A 49 -8.06 12.31 -8.25
C LEU A 49 -7.70 13.23 -7.09
N PHE A 50 -8.15 14.49 -7.12
CA PHE A 50 -7.90 15.46 -6.05
C PHE A 50 -8.61 15.08 -4.75
N VAL A 51 -9.90 14.76 -4.82
CA VAL A 51 -10.69 14.31 -3.66
C VAL A 51 -10.15 12.99 -3.11
N PHE A 52 -9.81 12.05 -3.99
CA PHE A 52 -9.22 10.76 -3.63
C PHE A 52 -7.85 10.93 -2.94
N GLY A 53 -6.99 11.80 -3.48
CA GLY A 53 -5.70 12.12 -2.87
C GLY A 53 -5.84 12.72 -1.48
N ILE A 54 -6.73 13.70 -1.30
CA ILE A 54 -6.98 14.30 0.01
C ILE A 54 -7.58 13.27 0.98
N GLY A 55 -8.55 12.47 0.53
CA GLY A 55 -9.19 11.44 1.34
C GLY A 55 -8.23 10.37 1.83
N THR A 56 -7.31 9.92 0.96
CA THR A 56 -6.30 8.91 1.32
C THR A 56 -5.28 9.46 2.32
N VAL A 57 -4.77 10.69 2.12
CA VAL A 57 -3.85 11.34 3.09
C VAL A 57 -4.53 11.55 4.43
N THR A 58 -5.77 12.06 4.44
CA THR A 58 -6.55 12.31 5.66
C THR A 58 -6.85 11.00 6.39
N GLY A 59 -7.25 9.95 5.65
CA GLY A 59 -7.52 8.63 6.22
C GLY A 59 -6.27 7.99 6.83
N MET A 60 -5.13 8.05 6.12
CA MET A 60 -3.86 7.55 6.66
C MET A 60 -3.45 8.33 7.92
N MET A 61 -3.62 9.65 7.96
CA MET A 61 -3.36 10.48 9.14
C MET A 61 -4.25 10.09 10.33
N LEU A 62 -5.57 9.95 10.09
CA LEU A 62 -6.55 9.58 11.13
C LEU A 62 -6.27 8.20 11.71
N ILE A 63 -6.06 7.19 10.87
CA ILE A 63 -5.74 5.82 11.31
C ILE A 63 -4.41 5.81 12.07
N THR A 64 -3.39 6.50 11.54
CA THR A 64 -2.08 6.60 12.22
C THR A 64 -2.23 7.23 13.59
N ALA A 65 -3.00 8.32 13.73
CA ALA A 65 -3.26 8.96 15.01
C ALA A 65 -4.07 8.05 15.94
N ALA A 66 -5.14 7.42 15.46
CA ALA A 66 -5.97 6.51 16.22
C ALA A 66 -5.20 5.30 16.74
N ILE A 67 -4.20 4.82 15.99
CA ILE A 67 -3.27 3.77 16.43
C ILE A 67 -2.22 4.38 17.37
N ALA A 68 -1.61 5.51 17.05
CA ALA A 68 -0.55 6.12 17.85
C ALA A 68 -1.01 6.47 19.28
N VAL A 69 -2.26 6.89 19.47
CA VAL A 69 -2.83 7.25 20.78
C VAL A 69 -2.75 6.09 21.80
N PRO A 70 -3.37 4.91 21.60
CA PRO A 70 -3.23 3.79 22.53
C PRO A 70 -1.77 3.29 22.64
N PHE A 71 -0.94 3.49 21.61
CA PHE A 71 0.49 3.16 21.65
C PHE A 71 1.29 4.04 22.60
N THR A 72 0.99 5.34 22.69
CA THR A 72 1.70 6.25 23.61
C THR A 72 1.22 6.10 25.06
N PHE A 73 0.00 5.60 25.28
CA PHE A 73 -0.55 5.39 26.63
C PHE A 73 -0.26 4.00 27.24
N SER A 74 0.18 3.01 26.46
CA SER A 74 0.46 1.63 26.94
C SER A 74 1.94 1.27 26.83
N GLU A 75 2.76 1.78 27.74
CA GLU A 75 4.23 1.78 27.60
C GLU A 75 4.94 0.42 27.75
N ASP A 76 4.42 -0.64 28.38
CA ASP A 76 5.31 -1.78 28.71
C ASP A 76 4.88 -3.21 28.34
N ARG A 77 3.59 -3.52 28.19
CA ARG A 77 3.16 -4.94 27.99
C ARG A 77 2.75 -5.29 26.56
N PHE A 78 2.33 -4.30 25.77
CA PHE A 78 1.75 -4.52 24.45
C PHE A 78 2.77 -4.52 23.30
N THR A 79 4.02 -4.10 23.53
CA THR A 79 5.06 -4.05 22.47
C THR A 79 5.38 -5.44 21.90
N ARG A 80 5.37 -6.49 22.74
CA ARG A 80 5.56 -7.88 22.30
C ARG A 80 4.36 -8.42 21.52
N LEU A 81 3.14 -8.11 21.97
CA LEU A 81 1.90 -8.47 21.27
C LEU A 81 1.83 -7.78 19.91
N ASN A 82 2.19 -6.50 19.83
CA ASN A 82 2.20 -5.77 18.58
C ASN A 82 3.27 -6.26 17.60
N ARG A 83 4.45 -6.67 18.09
CA ARG A 83 5.46 -7.34 17.26
C ARG A 83 4.98 -8.68 16.73
N GLY A 84 4.30 -9.48 17.55
CA GLY A 84 3.70 -10.74 17.13
C GLY A 84 2.61 -10.55 16.08
N LEU A 85 1.70 -9.59 16.31
CA LEU A 85 0.65 -9.23 15.36
C LEU A 85 1.21 -8.63 14.06
N GLY A 86 2.26 -7.81 14.13
CA GLY A 86 2.92 -7.25 12.94
C GLY A 86 3.65 -8.30 12.11
N LEU A 87 4.27 -9.29 12.75
CA LEU A 87 4.85 -10.45 12.05
C LEU A 87 3.75 -11.32 11.43
N ALA A 88 2.67 -11.60 12.17
CA ALA A 88 1.55 -12.38 11.67
C ALA A 88 0.85 -11.68 10.49
N SER A 89 0.57 -10.38 10.60
CA SER A 89 -0.02 -9.60 9.51
C SER A 89 0.92 -9.51 8.30
N GLY A 90 2.23 -9.40 8.53
CA GLY A 90 3.25 -9.44 7.49
C GLY A 90 3.26 -10.78 6.76
N LEU A 91 3.26 -11.89 7.49
CA LEU A 91 3.18 -13.25 6.95
C LEU A 91 1.89 -13.48 6.16
N VAL A 92 0.74 -13.09 6.71
CA VAL A 92 -0.56 -13.20 6.03
C VAL A 92 -0.56 -12.37 4.75
N SER A 93 -0.05 -11.13 4.78
CA SER A 93 0.03 -10.27 3.60
C SER A 93 0.97 -10.85 2.53
N LEU A 94 2.09 -11.45 2.94
CA LEU A 94 3.02 -12.14 2.03
C LEU A 94 2.38 -13.36 1.39
N ALA A 95 1.71 -14.19 2.19
CA ALA A 95 0.99 -15.37 1.70
C ALA A 95 -0.11 -14.97 0.72
N PHE A 96 -0.88 -13.93 1.03
CA PHE A 96 -1.94 -13.41 0.17
C PHE A 96 -1.37 -12.82 -1.13
N GLY A 97 -0.27 -12.06 -1.05
CA GLY A 97 0.42 -11.55 -2.24
C GLY A 97 0.94 -12.67 -3.14
N LEU A 98 1.55 -13.70 -2.56
CA LEU A 98 2.02 -14.88 -3.30
C LEU A 98 0.85 -15.66 -3.91
N PHE A 99 -0.27 -15.77 -3.20
CA PHE A 99 -1.50 -16.39 -3.69
C PHE A 99 -2.06 -15.64 -4.91
N ILE A 100 -2.12 -14.30 -4.89
CA ILE A 100 -2.56 -13.50 -6.03
C ILE A 100 -1.61 -13.68 -7.22
N VAL A 101 -0.29 -13.67 -6.99
CA VAL A 101 0.71 -13.91 -8.06
C VAL A 101 0.54 -15.30 -8.66
N TYR A 102 0.31 -16.33 -7.84
CA TYR A 102 0.08 -17.69 -8.32
C TYR A 102 -1.25 -17.79 -9.08
N GLN A 103 -2.31 -17.16 -8.58
CA GLN A 103 -3.63 -17.15 -9.22
C GLN A 103 -3.59 -16.41 -10.56
N MET A 104 -2.97 -15.23 -10.64
CA MET A 104 -2.86 -14.48 -11.90
C MET A 104 -1.84 -15.11 -12.88
N GLY A 105 -0.70 -15.59 -12.39
CA GLY A 105 0.37 -16.12 -13.23
C GLY A 105 0.13 -17.54 -13.75
N PHE A 106 -0.28 -18.45 -12.87
CA PHE A 106 -0.43 -19.88 -13.19
C PHE A 106 -1.87 -20.30 -13.44
N VAL A 107 -2.84 -19.83 -12.65
CA VAL A 107 -4.24 -20.25 -12.77
C VAL A 107 -4.99 -19.52 -13.89
N ASN A 108 -4.78 -18.20 -14.01
CA ASN A 108 -5.30 -17.39 -15.12
C ASN A 108 -4.44 -17.49 -16.40
N GLY A 109 -3.36 -18.27 -16.38
CA GLY A 109 -2.61 -18.65 -17.58
C GLY A 109 -1.77 -17.53 -18.22
N LEU A 110 -1.32 -16.52 -17.46
CA LEU A 110 -0.43 -15.48 -18.01
C LEU A 110 0.93 -16.05 -18.47
N PHE A 111 1.43 -17.10 -17.81
CA PHE A 111 2.66 -17.81 -18.17
C PHE A 111 2.44 -19.25 -18.65
N ALA A 112 1.20 -19.75 -18.61
CA ALA A 112 0.86 -21.04 -19.22
C ALA A 112 0.48 -20.80 -20.69
N HIS A 113 1.00 -21.61 -21.60
CA HIS A 113 0.90 -21.50 -23.07
C HIS A 113 -0.54 -21.57 -23.65
N SER A 114 -1.58 -21.42 -22.83
CA SER A 114 -3.01 -21.43 -23.22
C SER A 114 -3.82 -20.49 -22.30
N PRO A 115 -3.94 -19.19 -22.65
CA PRO A 115 -4.81 -18.26 -21.93
C PRO A 115 -6.27 -18.71 -22.06
N LYS A 116 -6.90 -19.07 -20.93
CA LYS A 116 -8.31 -19.45 -20.88
C LYS A 116 -9.15 -18.21 -20.58
N TRP A 117 -9.44 -17.43 -21.61
CA TRP A 117 -10.44 -16.37 -21.53
C TRP A 117 -11.82 -17.01 -21.41
N VAL A 118 -12.51 -16.81 -20.28
CA VAL A 118 -13.93 -17.11 -20.15
C VAL A 118 -14.68 -15.77 -20.14
N PRO A 119 -15.45 -15.45 -21.19
CA PRO A 119 -16.28 -14.25 -21.20
C PRO A 119 -17.49 -14.46 -20.28
N HIS A 120 -17.72 -13.51 -19.40
CA HIS A 120 -19.00 -13.31 -18.72
C HIS A 120 -19.50 -11.92 -19.08
#